data_AF-A0A353NH69-F1
#
_entry.id   AF-A0A353NH69-F1
#
_cell.length_a   1.000
_cell.length_b   1.000
_cell.length_c   1.000
_cell.angle_alpha   90.00
_cell.angle_beta   90.00
_cell.angle_gamma   90.00
#
_symmetry.space_group_name_H-M   'P 1'
#
loop_
_entity.id
_entity.type
_entity.pdbx_description
1 polymer ?
#
loop_
_entity_poly.entity_id
_entity_poly.type
_entity_poly.pdbx_seq_one_letter_code
_entity_poly.pdbx_strand_id
1 'polypeptide(L)'
;MTTIQRIRHIGFIQLQVTQGAIGTNLDRLQRILAQLDPPRLSLIVLPELWATGFAYRELTKLQDEVATLPNRLQELAEKYDIFLAGSLPEQIIDKENLFYNTLQLIGRNGTFGTYRKRHIFPGEEEAFCPGSGACPPIATPVGTFGCMICYDLRFPKLARSQCQQGADLLLCSAQWPLARIQHWRALVIARAIENQTFMVACNGVGKNGDLTLGGHSLVVSPAGEILYEAGEDEATKIVEIDWQLKEDAQSGFKSFTAEPYLVSAAKIVTAESCVTDAQQRAGIGQRVVYVALDRNVAFSRAIEILETARQRGDYLVLGVPSSLTDLLKSYAALDCVDRVFGLGEISSSAEQRLREICLSVTS
;
A
#
# COMPACT_ATOMS: atom_id res chain seq x y z
N MET A 1 6.16 -21.92 12.89
CA MET A 1 5.84 -20.64 12.22
C MET A 1 5.95 -20.88 10.72
N THR A 2 4.82 -20.92 10.01
CA THR A 2 4.81 -21.00 8.54
C THR A 2 5.34 -19.68 8.01
N THR A 3 6.50 -19.71 7.36
CA THR A 3 7.07 -18.54 6.68
C THR A 3 6.04 -18.04 5.68
N ILE A 4 5.52 -16.82 5.87
CA ILE A 4 4.63 -16.18 4.89
C ILE A 4 5.44 -16.08 3.59
N GLN A 5 4.98 -16.77 2.55
CA GLN A 5 5.61 -16.70 1.24
C GLN A 5 5.25 -15.35 0.62
N ARG A 6 6.09 -14.33 0.83
CA ARG A 6 5.91 -13.01 0.20
C ARG A 6 5.93 -13.13 -1.32
N ILE A 7 5.11 -12.31 -1.99
CA ILE A 7 5.12 -12.18 -3.45
C ILE A 7 6.52 -11.76 -3.91
N ARG A 8 7.05 -12.39 -4.97
CA ARG A 8 8.36 -12.07 -5.54
C ARG A 8 8.30 -11.60 -6.97
N HIS A 9 7.21 -11.90 -7.67
CA HIS A 9 7.03 -11.56 -9.08
C HIS A 9 5.86 -10.60 -9.19
N ILE A 10 6.13 -9.43 -9.75
CA ILE A 10 5.12 -8.38 -9.93
C ILE A 10 5.20 -7.83 -11.35
N GLY A 11 4.07 -7.45 -11.92
CA GLY A 11 4.05 -7.10 -13.33
C GLY A 11 2.72 -6.55 -13.83
N PHE A 12 2.66 -6.31 -15.12
CA PHE A 12 1.49 -5.76 -15.78
C PHE A 12 1.27 -6.40 -17.15
N ILE A 13 0.04 -6.27 -17.64
CA ILE A 13 -0.35 -6.59 -19.00
C ILE A 13 -0.94 -5.32 -19.63
N GLN A 14 -0.15 -4.60 -20.41
CA GLN A 14 -0.53 -3.37 -21.10
C GLN A 14 -1.24 -3.72 -22.41
N LEU A 15 -2.52 -3.37 -22.50
CA LEU A 15 -3.41 -3.76 -23.61
C LEU A 15 -4.08 -2.58 -24.27
N GLN A 16 -4.39 -2.74 -25.56
CA GLN A 16 -5.41 -1.96 -26.19
C GLN A 16 -6.77 -2.58 -25.87
N VAL A 17 -7.51 -1.92 -24.98
CA VAL A 17 -8.85 -2.35 -24.60
C VAL A 17 -9.83 -1.99 -25.71
N THR A 18 -10.45 -3.00 -26.32
CA THR A 18 -11.47 -2.77 -27.35
C THR A 18 -12.79 -2.44 -26.68
N GLN A 19 -13.29 -1.21 -26.88
CA GLN A 19 -14.48 -0.71 -26.21
C GLN A 19 -15.71 -1.62 -26.45
N GLY A 20 -16.39 -2.00 -25.38
CA GLY A 20 -17.61 -2.83 -25.38
C GLY A 20 -17.40 -4.31 -25.73
N ALA A 21 -16.22 -4.70 -26.24
CA ALA A 21 -15.97 -6.04 -26.76
C ALA A 21 -15.40 -6.99 -25.69
N ILE A 22 -16.20 -7.31 -24.66
CA ILE A 22 -15.78 -8.10 -23.49
C ILE A 22 -15.14 -9.43 -23.90
N GLY A 23 -15.81 -10.24 -24.73
CA GLY A 23 -15.25 -11.51 -25.23
C GLY A 23 -13.89 -11.35 -25.92
N THR A 24 -13.72 -10.31 -26.75
CA THR A 24 -12.45 -10.05 -27.45
C THR A 24 -11.32 -9.69 -26.48
N ASN A 25 -11.62 -8.88 -25.46
CA ASN A 25 -10.65 -8.48 -24.45
C ASN A 25 -10.28 -9.66 -23.55
N LEU A 26 -11.25 -10.50 -23.16
CA LEU A 26 -11.01 -11.73 -22.40
C LEU A 26 -10.15 -12.72 -23.19
N ASP A 27 -10.48 -13.00 -24.44
CA ASP A 27 -9.70 -13.89 -25.31
C ASP A 27 -8.25 -13.39 -25.47
N ARG A 28 -8.06 -12.07 -25.55
CA ARG A 28 -6.74 -11.45 -25.62
C ARG A 28 -5.95 -11.68 -24.34
N LEU A 29 -6.56 -11.43 -23.18
CA LEU A 29 -5.95 -11.71 -21.87
C LEU A 29 -5.55 -13.20 -21.76
N GLN A 30 -6.43 -14.12 -22.16
CA GLN A 30 -6.16 -15.56 -22.12
C GLN A 30 -4.98 -15.96 -23.00
N ARG A 31 -4.91 -15.46 -24.23
CA ARG A 31 -3.79 -15.70 -25.15
C ARG A 31 -2.48 -15.18 -24.58
N ILE A 32 -2.51 -13.99 -24.00
CA ILE A 32 -1.32 -13.37 -23.41
C ILE A 32 -0.83 -14.16 -22.20
N LEU A 33 -1.71 -14.55 -21.28
CA LEU A 33 -1.32 -15.37 -20.14
C LEU A 33 -0.75 -16.72 -20.57
N ALA A 34 -1.29 -17.32 -21.64
CA ALA A 34 -0.77 -18.58 -22.19
C ALA A 34 0.64 -18.41 -22.81
N GLN A 35 0.93 -17.26 -23.41
CA GLN A 35 2.25 -16.96 -23.99
C GLN A 35 3.26 -16.52 -22.92
N LEU A 36 2.80 -15.78 -21.91
CA LEU A 36 3.62 -15.26 -20.83
C LEU A 36 4.12 -16.37 -19.91
N ASP A 37 3.32 -17.43 -19.72
CA ASP A 37 3.57 -18.53 -18.78
C ASP A 37 4.12 -18.02 -17.44
N PRO A 38 3.31 -17.22 -16.72
CA PRO A 38 3.81 -16.42 -15.61
C PRO A 38 4.36 -17.31 -14.49
N PRO A 39 5.46 -16.90 -13.82
CA PRO A 39 5.92 -17.58 -12.63
C PRO A 39 4.81 -17.70 -11.60
N ARG A 40 4.75 -18.83 -10.91
CA ARG A 40 3.78 -19.04 -9.82
C ARG A 40 3.90 -17.94 -8.77
N LEU A 41 2.75 -17.57 -8.22
CA LEU A 41 2.57 -16.47 -7.27
C LEU A 41 3.05 -15.12 -7.82
N SER A 42 2.84 -14.87 -9.12
CA SER A 42 2.98 -13.54 -9.70
C SER A 42 1.75 -12.68 -9.42
N LEU A 43 1.95 -11.38 -9.19
CA LEU A 43 0.89 -10.36 -9.14
C LEU A 43 0.92 -9.55 -10.41
N ILE A 44 -0.18 -9.58 -11.17
CA ILE A 44 -0.27 -8.94 -12.48
C ILE A 44 -1.40 -7.91 -12.48
N VAL A 45 -1.08 -6.67 -12.84
CA VAL A 45 -2.04 -5.57 -12.95
C VAL A 45 -2.52 -5.42 -14.39
N LEU A 46 -3.83 -5.32 -14.56
CA LEU A 46 -4.54 -5.06 -15.82
C LEU A 46 -4.94 -3.57 -15.92
N PRO A 47 -5.20 -3.05 -17.14
CA PRO A 47 -5.66 -1.68 -17.32
C PRO A 47 -7.00 -1.42 -16.63
N GLU A 48 -7.33 -0.14 -16.43
CA GLU A 48 -8.64 0.26 -15.92
C GLU A 48 -9.72 -0.22 -16.90
N LEU A 49 -10.83 -0.75 -16.36
CA LEU A 49 -11.96 -1.23 -17.16
C LEU A 49 -11.51 -2.18 -18.28
N TRP A 50 -10.57 -3.07 -17.97
CA TRP A 50 -9.82 -3.89 -18.96
C TRP A 50 -10.69 -4.70 -19.91
N ALA A 51 -11.93 -5.02 -19.51
CA ALA A 51 -12.87 -5.79 -20.31
C ALA A 51 -13.86 -4.94 -21.13
N THR A 52 -14.22 -3.75 -20.66
CA THR A 52 -15.27 -2.92 -21.29
C THR A 52 -14.72 -1.69 -21.99
N GLY A 53 -13.54 -1.20 -21.60
CA GLY A 53 -13.09 0.14 -21.96
C GLY A 53 -14.08 1.21 -21.50
N PHE A 54 -14.07 2.37 -22.16
CA PHE A 54 -14.94 3.50 -21.84
C PHE A 54 -16.31 3.41 -22.49
N ALA A 55 -16.90 2.20 -22.50
CA ALA A 55 -18.22 1.92 -23.05
C ALA A 55 -19.37 2.41 -22.14
N TYR A 56 -19.28 3.64 -21.62
CA TYR A 56 -20.14 4.18 -20.56
C TYR A 56 -21.63 4.09 -20.89
N ARG A 57 -22.00 4.34 -22.15
CA ARG A 57 -23.40 4.30 -22.64
C ARG A 57 -23.96 2.88 -22.80
N GLU A 58 -23.10 1.87 -22.77
CA GLU A 58 -23.45 0.47 -23.02
C GLU A 58 -23.37 -0.38 -21.75
N LEU A 59 -22.86 0.17 -20.63
CA LEU A 59 -22.59 -0.59 -19.40
C LEU A 59 -23.81 -1.36 -18.90
N THR A 60 -25.01 -0.75 -18.94
CA THR A 60 -26.26 -1.42 -18.54
C THR A 60 -26.58 -2.64 -19.40
N LYS A 61 -26.25 -2.61 -20.71
CA LYS A 61 -26.44 -3.75 -21.61
C LYS A 61 -25.39 -4.83 -21.39
N LEU A 62 -24.20 -4.44 -20.94
CA LEU A 62 -23.06 -5.32 -20.72
C LEU A 62 -23.03 -5.92 -19.30
N GLN A 63 -23.87 -5.45 -18.39
CA GLN A 63 -23.77 -5.75 -16.95
C GLN A 63 -23.79 -7.25 -16.63
N ASP A 64 -24.63 -8.02 -17.32
CA ASP A 64 -24.76 -9.46 -17.09
C ASP A 64 -23.50 -10.20 -17.52
N GLU A 65 -22.88 -9.80 -18.63
CA GLU A 65 -21.61 -10.36 -19.09
C GLU A 65 -20.46 -9.95 -18.15
N VAL A 66 -20.42 -8.68 -17.73
CA VAL A 66 -19.43 -8.17 -16.76
C VAL A 66 -19.50 -8.92 -15.44
N ALA A 67 -20.70 -9.25 -14.96
CA ALA A 67 -20.91 -9.99 -13.71
C ALA A 67 -20.28 -11.40 -13.72
N THR A 68 -20.00 -11.98 -14.90
CA THR A 68 -19.33 -13.28 -15.03
C THR A 68 -17.80 -13.19 -14.93
N LEU A 69 -17.22 -12.02 -15.19
CA LEU A 69 -15.77 -11.84 -15.34
C LEU A 69 -14.95 -12.16 -14.09
N PRO A 70 -15.41 -11.89 -12.84
CA PRO A 70 -14.68 -12.30 -11.65
C PRO A 70 -14.42 -13.81 -11.60
N ASN A 71 -15.40 -14.63 -11.99
CA ASN A 71 -15.24 -16.08 -12.05
C ASN A 71 -14.24 -16.49 -13.15
N ARG A 72 -14.30 -15.84 -14.33
CA ARG A 72 -13.33 -16.09 -15.41
C ARG A 72 -11.90 -15.70 -15.02
N LEU A 73 -11.74 -14.62 -14.26
CA LEU A 73 -10.44 -14.23 -13.70
C LEU A 73 -9.97 -15.20 -12.62
N GLN A 74 -10.86 -15.72 -11.79
CA GLN A 74 -10.53 -16.76 -10.81
C GLN A 74 -10.04 -18.04 -11.49
N GLU A 75 -10.72 -18.51 -12.54
CA GLU A 75 -10.30 -19.68 -13.33
C GLU A 75 -8.87 -19.50 -13.88
N LEU A 76 -8.56 -18.30 -14.39
CA LEU A 76 -7.22 -17.98 -14.89
C LEU A 76 -6.19 -17.91 -13.76
N ALA A 77 -6.55 -17.27 -12.64
CA ALA A 77 -5.70 -17.17 -11.47
C ALA A 77 -5.39 -18.54 -10.85
N GLU A 78 -6.34 -19.46 -10.84
CA GLU A 78 -6.16 -20.84 -10.41
C GLU A 78 -5.28 -21.61 -11.38
N LYS A 79 -5.58 -21.54 -12.69
CA LYS A 79 -4.84 -22.25 -13.74
C LYS A 79 -3.34 -21.95 -13.72
N TYR A 80 -2.98 -20.67 -13.59
CA TYR A 80 -1.58 -20.23 -13.62
C TYR A 80 -0.97 -20.04 -12.22
N ASP A 81 -1.75 -20.22 -11.16
CA ASP A 81 -1.35 -19.93 -9.78
C ASP A 81 -0.82 -18.50 -9.59
N ILE A 82 -1.63 -17.50 -9.94
CA ILE A 82 -1.26 -16.08 -9.91
C ILE A 82 -2.33 -15.24 -9.21
N PHE A 83 -2.03 -13.95 -9.04
CA PHE A 83 -2.95 -12.90 -8.62
C PHE A 83 -3.16 -11.92 -9.77
N LEU A 84 -4.43 -11.56 -10.03
CA LEU A 84 -4.83 -10.59 -11.05
C LEU A 84 -5.49 -9.40 -10.37
N ALA A 85 -5.07 -8.19 -10.73
CA ALA A 85 -5.64 -6.94 -10.25
C ALA A 85 -6.08 -6.05 -11.42
N GLY A 86 -7.36 -5.70 -11.50
CA GLY A 86 -7.88 -4.85 -12.57
C GLY A 86 -9.26 -4.36 -12.24
N SER A 87 -9.68 -3.24 -12.85
CA SER A 87 -11.00 -2.69 -12.59
C SER A 87 -12.06 -3.10 -13.60
N LEU A 88 -13.30 -3.22 -13.10
CA LEU A 88 -14.52 -3.52 -13.85
C LEU A 88 -15.65 -2.61 -13.37
N PRO A 89 -16.66 -2.34 -14.22
CA PRO A 89 -17.91 -1.75 -13.75
C PRO A 89 -18.58 -2.67 -12.74
N GLU A 90 -18.96 -2.13 -11.60
CA GLU A 90 -19.74 -2.82 -10.56
C GLU A 90 -21.11 -2.16 -10.47
N GLN A 91 -22.17 -2.93 -10.69
CA GLN A 91 -23.54 -2.42 -10.63
C GLN A 91 -23.89 -1.91 -9.23
N ILE A 92 -24.56 -0.76 -9.15
CA ILE A 92 -25.10 -0.26 -7.89
C ILE A 92 -26.53 -0.77 -7.74
N ILE A 93 -26.79 -1.49 -6.66
CA ILE A 93 -28.14 -1.95 -6.31
C ILE A 93 -29.04 -0.71 -6.19
N ASP A 94 -30.23 -0.79 -6.79
CA ASP A 94 -31.26 0.26 -6.79
C ASP A 94 -30.90 1.57 -7.53
N LYS A 95 -29.84 1.59 -8.34
CA LYS A 95 -29.55 2.71 -9.25
C LYS A 95 -29.34 2.21 -10.67
N GLU A 96 -30.35 2.41 -11.51
CA GLU A 96 -30.23 2.13 -12.94
C GLU A 96 -29.19 3.04 -13.59
N ASN A 97 -28.38 2.47 -14.49
CA ASN A 97 -27.37 3.17 -15.28
C ASN A 97 -26.21 3.82 -14.49
N LEU A 98 -26.06 3.51 -13.20
CA LEU A 98 -24.92 3.97 -12.40
C LEU A 98 -24.13 2.79 -11.84
N PHE A 99 -22.81 2.90 -11.91
CA PHE A 99 -21.87 1.87 -11.54
C PHE A 99 -20.81 2.43 -10.57
N TYR A 100 -20.09 1.55 -9.88
CA TYR A 100 -18.76 1.88 -9.38
C TYR A 100 -17.72 1.41 -10.40
N ASN A 101 -16.57 2.10 -10.46
CA ASN A 101 -15.39 1.59 -11.14
C ASN A 101 -14.56 0.86 -10.09
N THR A 102 -14.55 -0.47 -10.13
CA THR A 102 -14.11 -1.30 -9.01
C THR A 102 -12.94 -2.18 -9.41
N LEU A 103 -11.77 -1.89 -8.84
CA LEU A 103 -10.60 -2.75 -8.89
C LEU A 103 -10.85 -3.97 -8.00
N GLN A 104 -10.64 -5.16 -8.54
CA GLN A 104 -10.73 -6.42 -7.81
C GLN A 104 -9.34 -7.06 -7.76
N LEU A 105 -8.94 -7.56 -6.60
CA LEU A 105 -7.76 -8.40 -6.45
C LEU A 105 -8.19 -9.86 -6.33
N ILE A 106 -7.90 -10.65 -7.35
CA ILE A 106 -8.39 -12.02 -7.50
C ILE A 106 -7.20 -12.97 -7.50
N GLY A 107 -7.31 -14.08 -6.78
CA GLY A 107 -6.37 -15.21 -6.91
C GLY A 107 -7.13 -16.54 -6.99
N ARG A 108 -6.40 -17.65 -6.85
CA ARG A 108 -6.97 -19.02 -6.90
C ARG A 108 -8.17 -19.26 -5.96
N ASN A 109 -8.22 -18.57 -4.81
CA ASN A 109 -9.27 -18.73 -3.81
C ASN A 109 -10.44 -17.73 -4.00
N GLY A 110 -10.51 -17.06 -5.15
CA GLY A 110 -11.50 -16.04 -5.46
C GLY A 110 -11.00 -14.62 -5.19
N THR A 111 -11.94 -13.69 -5.04
CA THR A 111 -11.68 -12.28 -4.77
C THR A 111 -11.23 -12.06 -3.32
N PHE A 112 -10.00 -11.59 -3.13
CA PHE A 112 -9.46 -11.24 -1.80
C PHE A 112 -10.01 -9.91 -1.28
N GLY A 113 -10.33 -9.01 -2.20
CA GLY A 113 -10.94 -7.73 -1.86
C GLY A 113 -11.16 -6.87 -3.09
N THR A 114 -11.84 -5.74 -2.88
CA THR A 114 -12.15 -4.78 -3.92
C THR A 114 -11.85 -3.35 -3.46
N TYR A 115 -11.60 -2.48 -4.43
CA TYR A 115 -11.39 -1.05 -4.25
C TYR A 115 -12.22 -0.28 -5.28
N ARG A 116 -13.16 0.54 -4.82
CA ARG A 116 -13.99 1.42 -5.67
C ARG A 116 -13.27 2.76 -5.88
N LYS A 117 -13.12 3.18 -7.14
CA LYS A 117 -12.48 4.44 -7.55
C LYS A 117 -13.03 5.60 -6.74
N ARG A 118 -12.16 6.34 -6.06
CA ARG A 118 -12.58 7.41 -5.15
C ARG A 118 -12.72 8.74 -5.87
N HIS A 119 -11.81 9.04 -6.79
CA HIS A 119 -11.80 10.28 -7.53
C HIS A 119 -12.30 10.02 -8.95
N ILE A 120 -13.54 10.42 -9.23
CA ILE A 120 -14.15 10.34 -10.56
C ILE A 120 -13.51 11.39 -11.48
N PHE A 121 -13.10 10.97 -12.68
CA PHE A 121 -12.54 11.90 -13.66
C PHE A 121 -13.65 12.73 -14.31
N PRO A 122 -13.43 14.02 -14.60
CA PRO A 122 -14.42 14.82 -15.32
C PRO A 122 -14.84 14.19 -16.66
N GLY A 123 -16.13 13.92 -16.81
CA GLY A 123 -16.74 13.19 -17.93
C GLY A 123 -17.19 11.75 -17.60
N GLU A 124 -16.86 11.23 -16.41
CA GLU A 124 -17.28 9.90 -15.95
C GLU A 124 -18.52 9.93 -15.03
N GLU A 125 -18.93 11.12 -14.55
CA GLU A 125 -19.92 11.28 -13.48
C GLU A 125 -21.33 10.79 -13.86
N GLU A 126 -21.64 10.75 -15.15
CA GLU A 126 -22.93 10.23 -15.65
C GLU A 126 -23.02 8.69 -15.56
N ALA A 127 -21.87 8.00 -15.48
CA ALA A 127 -21.80 6.54 -15.44
C ALA A 127 -21.29 5.98 -14.11
N PHE A 128 -20.46 6.73 -13.38
CA PHE A 128 -19.78 6.25 -12.19
C PHE A 128 -20.03 7.09 -10.94
N CYS A 129 -20.35 6.42 -9.83
CA CYS A 129 -20.35 7.01 -8.50
C CYS A 129 -18.97 6.88 -7.85
N PRO A 130 -18.53 7.87 -7.04
CA PRO A 130 -17.32 7.74 -6.25
C PRO A 130 -17.49 6.66 -5.16
N GLY A 131 -16.43 5.88 -4.93
CA GLY A 131 -16.30 5.05 -3.75
C GLY A 131 -16.33 5.89 -2.47
N SER A 132 -16.96 5.36 -1.42
CA SER A 132 -17.13 6.04 -0.13
C SER A 132 -16.49 5.25 1.02
N GLY A 133 -16.33 5.90 2.17
CA GLY A 133 -15.81 5.28 3.39
C GLY A 133 -14.28 5.16 3.45
N ALA A 134 -13.81 4.24 4.28
CA ALA A 134 -12.40 3.91 4.41
C ALA A 134 -11.91 3.13 3.18
N CYS A 135 -10.66 3.36 2.77
CA CYS A 135 -10.02 2.63 1.67
C CYS A 135 -8.82 1.86 2.24
N PRO A 136 -9.04 0.78 3.00
CA PRO A 136 -7.94 -0.04 3.50
C PRO A 136 -7.28 -0.78 2.34
N PRO A 137 -5.98 -1.11 2.44
CA PRO A 137 -5.34 -1.99 1.47
C PRO A 137 -5.89 -3.43 1.59
N ILE A 138 -5.74 -4.22 0.54
CA ILE A 138 -6.27 -5.58 0.45
C ILE A 138 -5.21 -6.57 0.93
N ALA A 139 -5.50 -7.31 2.00
CA ALA A 139 -4.61 -8.34 2.52
C ALA A 139 -4.76 -9.67 1.76
N THR A 140 -3.63 -10.35 1.53
CA THR A 140 -3.57 -11.69 0.94
C THR A 140 -2.53 -12.54 1.66
N PRO A 141 -2.47 -13.86 1.42
CA PRO A 141 -1.41 -14.72 1.96
C PRO A 141 0.02 -14.35 1.53
N VAL A 142 0.19 -13.50 0.52
CA VAL A 142 1.50 -13.15 -0.07
C VAL A 142 1.90 -11.69 0.13
N GLY A 143 1.06 -10.91 0.82
CA GLY A 143 1.29 -9.48 1.08
C GLY A 143 -0.01 -8.67 1.12
N THR A 144 0.14 -7.39 1.48
CA THR A 144 -0.97 -6.43 1.55
C THR A 144 -0.84 -5.38 0.46
N PHE A 145 -1.90 -5.10 -0.30
CA PHE A 145 -1.80 -4.28 -1.53
C PHE A 145 -2.68 -3.04 -1.47
N GLY A 146 -2.07 -1.87 -1.60
CA GLY A 146 -2.80 -0.62 -1.78
C GLY A 146 -3.24 -0.46 -3.22
N CYS A 147 -4.48 -0.04 -3.45
CA CYS A 147 -5.10 0.01 -4.76
C CYS A 147 -5.46 1.44 -5.15
N MET A 148 -5.30 1.76 -6.43
CA MET A 148 -5.64 3.03 -7.05
C MET A 148 -6.18 2.78 -8.45
N ILE A 149 -7.10 3.63 -8.90
CA ILE A 149 -7.62 3.58 -10.28
C ILE A 149 -7.39 4.93 -10.94
N CYS A 150 -6.52 4.94 -11.96
CA CYS A 150 -6.30 6.04 -12.89
C CYS A 150 -6.19 7.41 -12.20
N TYR A 151 -7.27 8.20 -12.20
CA TYR A 151 -7.30 9.56 -11.68
C TYR A 151 -6.92 9.67 -10.19
N ASP A 152 -7.14 8.60 -9.41
CA ASP A 152 -6.68 8.46 -8.02
C ASP A 152 -5.17 8.73 -7.88
N LEU A 153 -4.37 8.43 -8.90
CA LEU A 153 -2.93 8.66 -8.92
C LEU A 153 -2.56 10.12 -8.62
N ARG A 154 -3.43 11.09 -8.91
CA ARG A 154 -3.19 12.52 -8.64
C ARG A 154 -3.31 12.89 -7.17
N PHE A 155 -3.84 12.02 -6.33
CA PHE A 155 -4.20 12.31 -4.94
C PHE A 155 -3.27 11.54 -3.98
N PRO A 156 -2.13 12.12 -3.54
CA PRO A 156 -1.12 11.42 -2.73
C PRO A 156 -1.66 10.87 -1.41
N LYS A 157 -2.67 11.54 -0.83
CA LYS A 157 -3.29 11.16 0.44
C LYS A 157 -3.85 9.73 0.40
N LEU A 158 -4.33 9.26 -0.74
CA LEU A 158 -4.87 7.90 -0.88
C LEU A 158 -3.78 6.84 -0.73
N ALA A 159 -2.68 6.98 -1.47
CA ALA A 159 -1.53 6.07 -1.37
C ALA A 159 -0.93 6.11 0.03
N ARG A 160 -0.73 7.33 0.57
CA ARG A 160 -0.22 7.54 1.93
C ARG A 160 -1.06 6.81 2.97
N SER A 161 -2.39 6.97 2.92
CA SER A 161 -3.29 6.33 3.88
C SER A 161 -3.25 4.81 3.80
N GLN A 162 -3.13 4.22 2.60
CA GLN A 162 -3.02 2.77 2.43
C GLN A 162 -1.69 2.23 2.96
N CYS A 163 -0.58 2.91 2.70
CA CYS A 163 0.74 2.52 3.22
C CYS A 163 0.81 2.65 4.75
N GLN A 164 0.20 3.68 5.35
CA GLN A 164 0.07 3.81 6.80
C GLN A 164 -0.77 2.69 7.44
N GLN A 165 -1.69 2.11 6.67
CA GLN A 165 -2.50 0.94 7.07
C GLN A 165 -1.81 -0.40 6.74
N GLY A 166 -0.54 -0.39 6.34
CA GLY A 166 0.25 -1.60 6.13
C GLY A 166 0.32 -2.12 4.70
N ALA A 167 0.00 -1.29 3.69
CA ALA A 167 0.21 -1.69 2.29
C ALA A 167 1.70 -1.98 2.02
N ASP A 168 1.99 -3.19 1.57
CA ASP A 168 3.32 -3.66 1.24
C ASP A 168 3.82 -3.19 -0.12
N LEU A 169 2.88 -2.92 -1.03
CA LEU A 169 3.08 -2.57 -2.44
C LEU A 169 1.83 -1.81 -2.93
N LEU A 170 2.02 -0.88 -3.88
CA LEU A 170 0.93 -0.10 -4.50
C LEU A 170 0.62 -0.59 -5.92
N LEU A 171 -0.67 -0.65 -6.23
CA LEU A 171 -1.21 -1.05 -7.53
C LEU A 171 -1.99 0.12 -8.14
N CYS A 172 -1.74 0.41 -9.42
CA CYS A 172 -2.51 1.37 -10.19
C CYS A 172 -3.00 0.75 -11.49
N SER A 173 -4.32 0.64 -11.64
CA SER A 173 -4.99 0.22 -12.87
C SER A 173 -5.50 1.47 -13.59
N ALA A 174 -5.10 1.70 -14.86
CA ALA A 174 -5.37 2.96 -15.54
C ALA A 174 -5.65 2.83 -17.05
N GLN A 175 -6.35 3.83 -17.58
CA GLN A 175 -6.39 4.22 -18.98
C GLN A 175 -6.08 5.73 -19.09
N TRP A 176 -4.80 6.06 -19.02
CA TRP A 176 -4.24 7.40 -18.98
C TRP A 176 -3.83 7.90 -20.39
N PRO A 177 -4.24 9.12 -20.79
CA PRO A 177 -3.97 9.62 -22.14
C PRO A 177 -2.51 9.93 -22.44
N LEU A 178 -2.10 9.71 -23.69
CA LEU A 178 -0.77 10.06 -24.19
C LEU A 178 -0.43 11.54 -23.98
N ALA A 179 -1.42 12.44 -24.15
CA ALA A 179 -1.27 13.88 -23.94
C ALA A 179 -0.81 14.27 -22.52
N ARG A 180 -0.94 13.36 -21.53
CA ARG A 180 -0.54 13.58 -20.13
C ARG A 180 0.44 12.52 -19.63
N ILE A 181 1.15 11.85 -20.53
CA ILE A 181 1.99 10.70 -20.16
C ILE A 181 3.16 11.08 -19.24
N GLN A 182 3.69 12.30 -19.36
CA GLN A 182 4.73 12.77 -18.44
C GLN A 182 4.21 12.89 -16.99
N HIS A 183 2.93 13.25 -16.82
CA HIS A 183 2.31 13.29 -15.49
C HIS A 183 2.14 11.88 -14.94
N TRP A 184 1.76 10.91 -15.79
CA TRP A 184 1.64 9.51 -15.40
C TRP A 184 2.97 9.00 -14.84
N ARG A 185 4.05 9.12 -15.62
CA ARG A 185 5.40 8.65 -15.22
C ARG A 185 5.85 9.32 -13.92
N ALA A 186 5.78 10.65 -13.85
CA ALA A 186 6.21 11.41 -12.68
C ALA A 186 5.43 11.03 -11.41
N LEU A 187 4.10 10.87 -11.51
CA LEU A 187 3.27 10.55 -10.35
C LEU A 187 3.47 9.10 -9.90
N VAL A 188 3.58 8.12 -10.79
CA VAL A 188 3.85 6.72 -10.40
C VAL A 188 5.17 6.63 -9.64
N ILE A 189 6.23 7.27 -10.16
CA ILE A 189 7.53 7.30 -9.49
C ILE A 189 7.44 8.01 -8.13
N ALA A 190 6.77 9.17 -8.08
CA ALA A 190 6.59 9.91 -6.83
C ALA A 190 5.85 9.10 -5.76
N ARG A 191 4.82 8.33 -6.13
CA ARG A 191 4.08 7.47 -5.20
C ARG A 191 4.95 6.36 -4.63
N ALA A 192 5.81 5.75 -5.44
CA ALA A 192 6.76 4.75 -4.96
C ALA A 192 7.76 5.36 -3.97
N ILE A 193 8.37 6.49 -4.33
CA ILE A 193 9.36 7.21 -3.50
C ILE A 193 8.73 7.68 -2.19
N GLU A 194 7.65 8.46 -2.24
CA GLU A 194 7.11 9.11 -1.04
C GLU A 194 6.56 8.08 -0.05
N ASN A 195 6.14 6.91 -0.53
CA ASN A 195 5.62 5.79 0.28
C ASN A 195 6.67 4.70 0.55
N GLN A 196 7.89 4.83 0.04
CA GLN A 196 9.00 3.88 0.17
C GLN A 196 8.54 2.44 -0.01
N THR A 197 7.87 2.19 -1.13
CA THR A 197 7.26 0.91 -1.44
C THR A 197 7.30 0.65 -2.94
N PHE A 198 7.24 -0.62 -3.32
CA PHE A 198 7.11 -0.99 -4.72
C PHE A 198 5.80 -0.47 -5.29
N MET A 199 5.81 -0.13 -6.58
CA MET A 199 4.60 0.23 -7.29
C MET A 199 4.53 -0.47 -8.64
N VAL A 200 3.38 -1.05 -8.94
CA VAL A 200 3.04 -1.57 -10.27
C VAL A 200 1.91 -0.72 -10.83
N ALA A 201 2.14 -0.10 -11.98
CA ALA A 201 1.16 0.74 -12.63
C ALA A 201 0.94 0.25 -14.06
N CYS A 202 -0.27 -0.18 -14.36
CA CYS A 202 -0.68 -0.67 -15.67
C CYS A 202 -1.60 0.36 -16.34
N ASN A 203 -1.22 0.78 -17.54
CA ASN A 203 -1.96 1.67 -18.41
C ASN A 203 -2.39 0.95 -19.69
N GLY A 204 -3.52 1.35 -20.28
CA GLY A 204 -3.90 0.95 -21.62
C GLY A 204 -3.10 1.67 -22.72
N VAL A 205 -3.15 1.12 -23.93
CA VAL A 205 -2.52 1.68 -25.15
C VAL A 205 -3.53 1.85 -26.28
N GLY A 206 -3.10 2.55 -27.33
CA GLY A 206 -3.86 2.68 -28.56
C GLY A 206 -5.05 3.63 -28.46
N LYS A 207 -5.94 3.55 -29.43
CA LYS A 207 -7.11 4.43 -29.51
C LYS A 207 -8.28 3.86 -28.70
N ASN A 208 -8.95 4.75 -27.98
CA ASN A 208 -10.22 4.53 -27.31
C ASN A 208 -11.15 5.71 -27.68
N GLY A 209 -11.94 5.54 -28.73
CA GLY A 209 -12.62 6.66 -29.40
C GLY A 209 -11.62 7.68 -29.97
N ASP A 210 -11.84 8.97 -29.68
CA ASP A 210 -10.94 10.07 -30.07
C ASP A 210 -9.72 10.20 -29.15
N LEU A 211 -9.70 9.48 -28.03
CA LEU A 211 -8.60 9.49 -27.07
C LEU A 211 -7.51 8.51 -27.50
N THR A 212 -6.26 8.96 -27.44
CA THR A 212 -5.09 8.06 -27.55
C THR A 212 -4.52 7.83 -26.16
N LEU A 213 -4.49 6.57 -25.73
CA LEU A 213 -3.89 6.14 -24.46
C LEU A 213 -2.38 6.01 -24.62
N GLY A 214 -1.65 6.36 -23.58
CA GLY A 214 -0.20 6.50 -23.68
C GLY A 214 0.60 5.21 -23.46
N GLY A 215 0.03 4.15 -22.87
CA GLY A 215 0.85 3.05 -22.38
C GLY A 215 1.81 3.51 -21.28
N HIS A 216 3.11 3.24 -21.45
CA HIS A 216 4.11 3.51 -20.42
C HIS A 216 3.78 2.88 -19.06
N SER A 217 3.22 1.66 -19.06
CA SER A 217 3.10 0.87 -17.84
C SER A 217 4.48 0.63 -17.24
N LEU A 218 4.60 0.65 -15.91
CA LEU A 218 5.89 0.59 -15.24
C LEU A 218 5.83 -0.09 -13.88
N VAL A 219 6.97 -0.68 -13.52
CA VAL A 219 7.26 -1.20 -12.18
C VAL A 219 8.38 -0.35 -11.58
N VAL A 220 8.15 0.17 -10.38
CA VAL A 220 9.06 1.10 -9.71
C VAL A 220 9.45 0.57 -8.33
N SER A 221 10.73 0.68 -8.01
CA SER A 221 11.27 0.33 -6.70
C SER A 221 10.92 1.37 -5.62
N PRO A 222 11.04 1.02 -4.33
CA PRO A 222 10.87 1.94 -3.21
C PRO A 222 11.70 3.22 -3.27
N ALA A 223 12.87 3.17 -3.92
CA ALA A 223 13.76 4.33 -4.10
C ALA A 223 13.43 5.17 -5.35
N GLY A 224 12.42 4.78 -6.12
CA GLY A 224 12.02 5.46 -7.36
C GLY A 224 12.73 4.98 -8.62
N GLU A 225 13.54 3.92 -8.53
CA GLU A 225 14.16 3.31 -9.70
C GLU A 225 13.11 2.61 -10.55
N ILE A 226 13.10 2.89 -11.85
CA ILE A 226 12.23 2.20 -12.80
C ILE A 226 12.85 0.84 -13.09
N LEU A 227 12.29 -0.22 -12.51
CA LEU A 227 12.72 -1.60 -12.75
C LEU A 227 12.34 -2.05 -14.17
N TYR A 228 11.21 -1.55 -14.67
CA TYR A 228 10.81 -1.71 -16.07
C TYR A 228 9.77 -0.65 -16.45
N GLU A 229 9.83 -0.19 -17.71
CA GLU A 229 8.83 0.68 -18.33
C GLU A 229 8.56 0.20 -19.76
N ALA A 230 7.28 0.07 -20.12
CA ALA A 230 6.84 -0.23 -21.47
C ALA A 230 6.79 1.04 -22.36
N GLY A 231 6.68 0.86 -23.67
CA GLY A 231 6.44 1.96 -24.62
C GLY A 231 4.95 2.24 -24.83
N GLU A 232 4.62 2.72 -26.02
CA GLU A 232 3.25 3.06 -26.46
C GLU A 232 2.49 1.87 -27.07
N ASP A 233 3.16 0.73 -27.29
CA ASP A 233 2.58 -0.49 -27.87
C ASP A 233 2.12 -1.50 -26.81
N GLU A 234 1.32 -2.50 -27.19
CA GLU A 234 0.95 -3.58 -26.28
C GLU A 234 2.22 -4.29 -25.77
N ALA A 235 2.28 -4.51 -24.46
CA ALA A 235 3.46 -5.06 -23.81
C ALA A 235 3.08 -5.80 -22.53
N THR A 236 3.85 -6.82 -22.19
CA THR A 236 3.71 -7.49 -20.90
C THR A 236 5.07 -7.60 -20.24
N LYS A 237 5.07 -7.45 -18.92
CA LYS A 237 6.28 -7.67 -18.14
C LYS A 237 5.95 -8.14 -16.75
N ILE A 238 6.72 -9.14 -16.30
CA ILE A 238 6.86 -9.53 -14.92
C ILE A 238 8.32 -9.33 -14.53
N VAL A 239 8.56 -8.71 -13.38
CA VAL A 239 9.88 -8.55 -12.78
C VAL A 239 9.92 -9.31 -11.45
N GLU A 240 11.05 -9.93 -11.17
CA GLU A 240 11.35 -10.40 -9.81
C GLU A 240 11.78 -9.19 -8.96
N ILE A 241 11.27 -9.10 -7.74
CA ILE A 241 11.60 -8.02 -6.79
C ILE A 241 12.35 -8.55 -5.58
N ASP A 242 13.30 -7.74 -5.12
CA ASP A 242 14.02 -7.96 -3.88
C ASP A 242 13.42 -7.07 -2.78
N TRP A 243 12.85 -7.72 -1.75
CA TRP A 243 12.29 -7.01 -0.60
C TRP A 243 13.34 -6.24 0.20
N GLN A 244 14.63 -6.58 0.07
CA GLN A 244 15.71 -5.82 0.68
C GLN A 244 15.70 -4.36 0.21
N LEU A 245 15.33 -4.08 -1.06
CA LEU A 245 15.23 -2.70 -1.57
C LEU A 245 14.21 -1.86 -0.79
N LYS A 246 13.13 -2.49 -0.29
CA LYS A 246 12.14 -1.81 0.56
C LYS A 246 12.68 -1.60 1.96
N GLU A 247 13.33 -2.61 2.52
CA GLU A 247 13.94 -2.53 3.85
C GLU A 247 15.02 -1.44 3.88
N ASP A 248 15.86 -1.38 2.86
CA ASP A 248 16.91 -0.37 2.68
C ASP A 248 16.32 1.03 2.51
N ALA A 249 15.31 1.19 1.65
CA ALA A 249 14.65 2.48 1.45
C ALA A 249 13.99 3.01 2.72
N GLN A 250 13.54 2.11 3.60
CA GLN A 250 12.93 2.44 4.90
C GLN A 250 13.94 2.47 6.05
N SER A 251 15.19 2.07 5.80
CA SER A 251 16.27 2.10 6.79
C SER A 251 16.75 3.54 6.96
N GLY A 252 16.81 4.02 8.20
CA GLY A 252 17.28 5.38 8.52
C GLY A 252 16.27 6.52 8.32
N PHE A 253 15.30 6.40 7.41
CA PHE A 253 14.19 7.38 7.25
C PHE A 253 12.91 6.67 6.78
N LYS A 254 11.79 6.89 7.49
CA LYS A 254 10.45 6.49 7.02
C LYS A 254 9.64 7.73 6.66
N SER A 255 9.45 7.99 5.37
CA SER A 255 8.78 9.19 4.86
C SER A 255 7.26 9.14 4.89
N PHE A 256 6.69 7.95 5.12
CA PHE A 256 5.25 7.69 5.01
C PHE A 256 4.53 7.44 6.32
N THR A 257 5.26 7.24 7.40
CA THR A 257 4.70 7.34 8.74
C THR A 257 4.43 8.81 9.03
N ALA A 258 3.46 9.13 9.90
CA ALA A 258 3.20 10.50 10.34
C ALA A 258 4.33 11.08 11.21
N GLU A 259 5.51 10.46 11.17
CA GLU A 259 6.65 10.84 11.99
C GLU A 259 7.46 11.94 11.28
N PRO A 260 7.71 13.08 11.94
CA PRO A 260 8.77 13.98 11.49
C PRO A 260 10.09 13.21 11.49
N TYR A 261 10.95 13.50 10.50
CA TYR A 261 12.35 13.12 10.53
C TYR A 261 13.02 13.81 11.72
N LEU A 262 13.07 13.13 12.87
CA LEU A 262 13.96 13.52 13.95
C LEU A 262 15.22 12.69 13.76
N VAL A 263 16.25 13.37 13.25
CA VAL A 263 17.64 12.89 13.15
C VAL A 263 17.94 12.01 14.34
N SER A 264 18.59 10.87 14.09
CA SER A 264 19.19 9.98 15.09
C SER A 264 19.84 10.79 16.21
N ALA A 265 19.08 11.11 17.24
CA ALA A 265 19.57 11.52 18.52
C ALA A 265 19.85 10.23 19.30
N ALA A 266 20.83 10.29 20.20
CA ALA A 266 21.15 9.18 21.09
C ALA A 266 19.87 8.54 21.63
N LYS A 267 19.74 7.21 21.55
CA LYS A 267 18.58 6.52 22.16
C LYS A 267 18.53 6.75 23.66
N ILE A 268 19.69 6.88 24.31
CA ILE A 268 19.83 7.21 25.71
C ILE A 268 19.95 8.73 25.85
N VAL A 269 18.98 9.36 26.50
CA VAL A 269 18.92 10.81 26.75
C VAL A 269 18.56 11.08 28.21
N THR A 270 18.60 12.36 28.60
CA THR A 270 18.15 12.77 29.93
C THR A 270 16.62 12.74 30.04
N ALA A 271 16.10 12.64 31.28
CA ALA A 271 14.65 12.65 31.53
C ALA A 271 13.96 13.92 30.98
N GLU A 272 14.59 15.10 31.10
CA GLU A 272 14.03 16.35 30.55
C GLU A 272 13.97 16.33 29.02
N SER A 273 14.98 15.77 28.34
CA SER A 273 14.94 15.61 26.88
C SER A 273 13.79 14.71 26.45
N CYS A 274 13.51 13.63 27.20
CA CYS A 274 12.34 12.78 26.96
C CYS A 274 11.02 13.53 27.13
N VAL A 275 10.91 14.40 28.16
CA VAL A 275 9.71 15.22 28.37
C VAL A 275 9.50 16.16 27.19
N THR A 276 10.55 16.88 26.76
CA THR A 276 10.46 17.79 25.61
C THR A 276 10.05 17.04 24.33
N ASP A 277 10.69 15.90 24.04
CA ASP A 277 10.36 15.07 22.88
C ASP A 277 8.91 14.57 22.94
N ALA A 278 8.47 14.08 24.10
CA ALA A 278 7.10 13.60 24.31
C ALA A 278 6.07 14.71 24.12
N GLN A 279 6.33 15.92 24.63
CA GLN A 279 5.47 17.08 24.45
C GLN A 279 5.35 17.48 22.98
N GLN A 280 6.47 17.56 22.27
CA GLN A 280 6.47 17.91 20.85
C GLN A 280 5.69 16.87 20.03
N ARG A 281 5.88 15.60 20.33
CA ARG A 281 5.22 14.48 19.63
C ARG A 281 3.73 14.40 19.92
N ALA A 282 3.32 14.54 21.18
CA ALA A 282 1.91 14.64 21.54
C ALA A 282 1.25 15.86 20.88
N GLY A 283 1.95 17.00 20.81
CA GLY A 283 1.48 18.24 20.19
C GLY A 283 1.21 18.13 18.69
N ILE A 284 1.86 17.20 17.98
CA ILE A 284 1.59 16.89 16.57
C ILE A 284 0.63 15.70 16.37
N GLY A 285 0.01 15.21 17.45
CA GLY A 285 -1.01 14.17 17.41
C GLY A 285 -0.51 12.72 17.49
N GLN A 286 0.76 12.49 17.85
CA GLN A 286 1.27 11.12 18.07
C GLN A 286 0.79 10.54 19.40
N ARG A 287 0.52 9.24 19.41
CA ARG A 287 0.26 8.48 20.65
C ARG A 287 1.59 8.15 21.30
N VAL A 288 1.99 8.95 22.29
CA VAL A 288 3.20 8.71 23.05
C VAL A 288 2.90 7.73 24.18
N VAL A 289 3.72 6.69 24.34
CA VAL A 289 3.60 5.69 25.40
C VAL A 289 4.82 5.80 26.31
N TYR A 290 4.57 5.80 27.62
CA TYR A 290 5.64 5.79 28.63
C TYR A 290 5.58 4.49 29.43
N VAL A 291 6.72 3.81 29.52
CA VAL A 291 6.93 2.63 30.35
C VAL A 291 8.05 2.91 31.35
N ALA A 292 7.76 2.71 32.63
CA ALA A 292 8.77 2.69 33.68
C ALA A 292 8.98 1.23 34.11
N LEU A 293 10.18 0.70 33.93
CA LEU A 293 10.51 -0.66 34.39
C LEU A 293 11.00 -0.65 35.84
N ASP A 294 10.49 -1.57 36.64
CA ASP A 294 10.97 -1.80 38.00
C ASP A 294 12.37 -2.45 37.99
N ARG A 295 13.17 -2.23 39.03
CA ARG A 295 14.46 -2.90 39.27
C ARG A 295 14.35 -4.42 39.29
N ASN A 296 13.20 -4.96 39.68
CA ASN A 296 12.98 -6.40 39.87
C ASN A 296 12.30 -7.09 38.68
N VAL A 297 12.05 -6.40 37.57
CA VAL A 297 11.41 -7.02 36.40
C VAL A 297 12.34 -8.04 35.74
N ALA A 298 11.84 -9.24 35.48
CA ALA A 298 12.56 -10.24 34.70
C ALA A 298 12.73 -9.77 33.25
N PHE A 299 13.88 -10.06 32.63
CA PHE A 299 14.18 -9.60 31.26
C PHE A 299 13.13 -10.05 30.23
N SER A 300 12.68 -11.31 30.29
CA SER A 300 11.62 -11.82 29.40
C SER A 300 10.31 -11.04 29.57
N ARG A 301 9.95 -10.70 30.81
CA ARG A 301 8.76 -9.90 31.11
C ARG A 301 8.90 -8.46 30.65
N ALA A 302 10.10 -7.88 30.74
CA ALA A 302 10.38 -6.56 30.21
C ALA A 302 10.15 -6.51 28.69
N ILE A 303 10.59 -7.53 27.94
CA ILE A 303 10.35 -7.62 26.49
C ILE A 303 8.84 -7.62 26.19
N GLU A 304 8.07 -8.48 26.86
CA GLU A 304 6.61 -8.56 26.65
C GLU A 304 5.91 -7.21 26.91
N ILE A 305 6.32 -6.50 27.97
CA ILE A 305 5.80 -5.17 28.30
C ILE A 305 6.12 -4.18 27.19
N LEU A 306 7.37 -4.17 26.69
CA LEU A 306 7.81 -3.26 25.64
C LEU A 306 7.14 -3.55 24.30
N GLU A 307 6.97 -4.82 23.92
CA GLU A 307 6.23 -5.22 22.72
C GLU A 307 4.77 -4.77 22.79
N THR A 308 4.12 -4.98 23.95
CA THR A 308 2.75 -4.52 24.19
C THR A 308 2.66 -2.99 24.13
N ALA A 309 3.63 -2.29 24.72
CA ALA A 309 3.68 -0.83 24.71
C ALA A 309 3.88 -0.26 23.31
N ARG A 310 4.75 -0.87 22.50
CA ARG A 310 4.99 -0.44 21.11
C ARG A 310 3.75 -0.59 20.24
N GLN A 311 2.91 -1.60 20.48
CA GLN A 311 1.64 -1.76 19.74
C GLN A 311 0.61 -0.68 20.07
N ARG A 312 0.74 0.00 21.22
CA ARG A 312 -0.21 1.01 21.71
C ARG A 312 0.10 2.43 21.27
N GLY A 313 1.32 2.70 20.80
CA GLY A 313 1.78 4.05 20.52
C GLY A 313 2.70 4.15 19.33
N ASP A 314 2.84 5.39 18.85
CA ASP A 314 3.70 5.75 17.73
C ASP A 314 5.11 6.13 18.23
N TYR A 315 5.25 6.45 19.53
CA TYR A 315 6.51 6.77 20.19
C TYR A 315 6.57 6.15 21.59
N LEU A 316 7.61 5.39 21.89
CA LEU A 316 7.82 4.70 23.16
C LEU A 316 9.01 5.29 23.93
N VAL A 317 8.70 5.83 25.10
CA VAL A 317 9.67 6.32 26.09
C VAL A 317 9.82 5.30 27.21
N LEU A 318 11.05 4.92 27.51
CA LEU A 318 11.41 3.92 28.51
C LEU A 318 12.24 4.53 29.64
N GLY A 319 11.71 4.49 30.85
CA GLY A 319 12.46 4.75 32.07
C GLY A 319 13.02 3.45 32.64
N VAL A 320 14.35 3.37 32.78
CA VAL A 320 15.02 2.17 33.34
C VAL A 320 15.90 2.52 34.53
N PRO A 321 15.96 1.68 35.57
CA PRO A 321 16.96 1.79 36.62
C PRO A 321 18.38 1.70 36.04
N SER A 322 19.34 2.39 36.65
CA SER A 322 20.74 2.38 36.22
C SER A 322 21.31 0.95 36.13
N SER A 323 20.87 0.04 37.01
CA SER A 323 21.26 -1.36 37.02
C SER A 323 20.76 -2.19 35.82
N LEU A 324 19.68 -1.73 35.15
CA LEU A 324 19.11 -2.39 33.97
C LEU A 324 19.51 -1.70 32.67
N THR A 325 20.13 -0.53 32.75
CA THR A 325 20.54 0.25 31.57
C THR A 325 21.57 -0.52 30.75
N ASP A 326 22.52 -1.21 31.38
CA ASP A 326 23.52 -2.02 30.67
C ASP A 326 22.95 -3.33 30.10
N LEU A 327 21.95 -3.92 30.78
CA LEU A 327 21.27 -5.14 30.34
C LEU A 327 20.43 -4.88 29.08
N LEU A 328 19.75 -3.73 29.05
CA LEU A 328 18.88 -3.32 27.95
C LEU A 328 19.65 -2.70 26.78
N LYS A 329 20.97 -2.48 26.89
CA LYS A 329 21.83 -2.14 25.72
C LYS A 329 21.92 -3.27 24.69
N SER A 330 21.32 -4.43 24.95
CA SER A 330 21.18 -5.51 23.97
C SER A 330 20.19 -5.12 22.84
N TYR A 331 20.59 -5.40 21.60
CA TYR A 331 20.04 -4.80 20.38
C TYR A 331 18.51 -4.92 20.23
N ALA A 332 17.93 -6.09 20.51
CA ALA A 332 16.52 -6.38 20.22
C ALA A 332 15.51 -5.58 21.08
N ALA A 333 15.85 -5.29 22.35
CA ALA A 333 14.94 -4.57 23.24
C ALA A 333 14.96 -3.04 23.02
N LEU A 334 16.06 -2.50 22.47
CA LEU A 334 16.15 -1.08 22.13
C LEU A 334 15.55 -0.75 20.77
N ASP A 335 15.41 -1.71 19.87
CA ASP A 335 14.84 -1.45 18.55
C ASP A 335 13.33 -1.20 18.58
N CYS A 336 12.65 -1.64 19.64
CA CYS A 336 11.24 -1.32 19.86
C CYS A 336 11.00 -0.03 20.67
N VAL A 337 12.07 0.66 21.12
CA VAL A 337 12.01 1.83 22.00
C VAL A 337 12.67 3.04 21.32
N ASP A 338 12.04 4.21 21.41
CA ASP A 338 12.55 5.41 20.75
C ASP A 338 13.48 6.25 21.66
N ARG A 339 13.17 6.30 22.97
CA ARG A 339 14.00 6.96 23.98
C ARG A 339 14.10 6.16 25.26
N VAL A 340 15.30 6.18 25.83
CA VAL A 340 15.63 5.58 27.11
C VAL A 340 16.27 6.63 27.99
N PHE A 341 15.92 6.63 29.27
CA PHE A 341 16.60 7.45 30.27
C PHE A 341 16.70 6.69 31.59
N GLY A 342 17.65 7.10 32.44
CA GLY A 342 17.83 6.50 33.75
C GLY A 342 16.79 6.99 34.77
N LEU A 343 16.08 6.10 35.45
CA LEU A 343 15.17 6.47 36.56
C LEU A 343 15.93 7.13 37.73
N GLY A 344 17.24 6.94 37.84
CA GLY A 344 18.08 7.67 38.81
C GLY A 344 18.24 9.16 38.49
N GLU A 345 17.90 9.59 37.27
CA GLU A 345 17.96 10.98 36.81
C GLU A 345 16.59 11.68 36.85
N ILE A 346 15.53 10.98 37.25
CA ILE A 346 14.18 11.55 37.36
C ILE A 346 14.12 12.51 38.54
N SER A 347 13.79 13.78 38.26
CA SER A 347 13.11 14.62 39.25
C SER A 347 11.64 14.18 39.34
N SER A 348 11.04 14.18 40.53
CA SER A 348 9.61 13.83 40.71
C SER A 348 8.68 14.60 39.76
N SER A 349 9.09 15.81 39.34
CA SER A 349 8.40 16.64 38.36
C SER A 349 8.48 16.13 36.92
N ALA A 350 9.60 15.52 36.49
CA ALA A 350 9.75 15.00 35.12
C ALA A 350 8.90 13.73 34.90
N GLU A 351 8.86 12.83 35.88
CA GLU A 351 8.03 11.62 35.80
C GLU A 351 6.54 11.95 35.73
N GLN A 352 6.09 12.88 36.57
CA GLN A 352 4.70 13.31 36.58
C GLN A 352 4.29 13.87 35.21
N ARG A 353 5.12 14.74 34.63
CA ARG A 353 4.88 15.29 33.28
C ARG A 353 4.80 14.19 32.22
N LEU A 354 5.70 13.21 32.23
CA LEU A 354 5.62 12.08 31.28
C LEU A 354 4.31 11.29 31.44
N ARG A 355 3.86 11.04 32.67
CA ARG A 355 2.59 10.35 32.94
C ARG A 355 1.36 11.16 32.53
N GLU A 356 1.44 12.49 32.54
CA GLU A 356 0.36 13.38 32.07
C GLU A 356 0.29 13.44 30.53
N ILE A 357 1.43 13.35 29.84
CA ILE A 357 1.52 13.45 28.38
C ILE A 357 1.27 12.10 27.69
N CYS A 358 1.73 11.00 28.30
CA CYS A 358 1.83 9.71 27.64
C CYS A 358 0.73 8.75 28.07
N LEU A 359 0.32 7.87 27.16
CA LEU A 359 -0.42 6.66 27.49
C LEU A 359 0.44 5.79 28.41
N SER A 360 -0.09 5.43 29.57
CA SER A 360 0.61 4.57 30.50
C SER A 360 0.31 3.10 30.21
N VAL A 361 1.36 2.29 30.20
CA VAL A 361 1.26 0.83 30.30
C VAL A 361 1.90 0.47 31.63
N THR A 362 1.06 0.21 32.63
CA THR A 362 1.53 -0.27 33.93
C THR A 362 2.07 -1.69 33.78
N SER A 363 3.24 -1.92 34.39
CA SER A 363 3.82 -3.24 34.62
C SER A 363 2.93 -4.13 35.47
#